data_AF-A0A916TNK4-F1
#
_entry.id   AF-A0A916TNK4-F1
#
_cell.length_a   1.000
_cell.length_b   1.000
_cell.length_c   1.000
_cell.angle_alpha   90.00
_cell.angle_beta   90.00
_cell.angle_gamma   90.00
#
_symmetry.space_group_name_H-M   'P 1'
#
loop_
_entity.id
_entity.type
_entity.pdbx_description
1 polymer ?
#
loop_
_entity_poly.entity_id
_entity_poly.type
_entity_poly.pdbx_seq_one_letter_code
_entity_poly.pdbx_strand_id
1 'polypeptide(L)'
;MTRLLVLFCSAFLISTAAGAACLSQAEARAAVASGQARSLASVQGQAGGEIVKAQLCLEGGRYVYRLSVLVNGKVTTKVISAN
;
A
#
# COMPACT_ATOMS: atom_id res chain seq x y z
N MET A 1 1.58 -51.71 12.48
CA MET A 1 1.11 -51.44 11.10
C MET A 1 -0.35 -51.01 11.17
N THR A 2 -0.86 -49.88 10.70
CA THR A 2 -0.32 -48.63 10.16
C THR A 2 -1.50 -47.66 10.33
N ARG A 3 -1.32 -46.58 11.12
CA ARG A 3 -2.42 -45.68 11.52
C ARG A 3 -2.85 -44.83 10.32
N LEU A 4 -4.11 -45.02 9.93
CA LEU A 4 -4.85 -44.18 9.00
C LEU A 4 -5.00 -42.78 9.64
N LEU A 5 -4.27 -41.79 9.13
CA LEU A 5 -4.39 -40.42 9.60
C LEU A 5 -4.37 -39.46 8.40
N VAL A 6 -5.54 -38.85 8.20
CA VAL A 6 -5.73 -37.41 7.99
C VAL A 6 -5.36 -36.90 6.58
N LEU A 7 -6.40 -36.75 5.74
CA LEU A 7 -7.23 -35.55 5.59
C LEU A 7 -6.59 -34.56 4.60
N PHE A 8 -7.25 -34.44 3.44
CA PHE A 8 -7.67 -33.15 2.91
C PHE A 8 -6.58 -32.07 2.90
N CYS A 9 -5.58 -32.24 2.02
CA CYS A 9 -4.71 -31.13 1.63
C CYS A 9 -5.48 -30.26 0.63
N SER A 10 -6.44 -29.49 1.15
CA SER A 10 -7.19 -28.47 0.43
C SER A 10 -6.23 -27.51 -0.26
N ALA A 11 -6.41 -27.37 -1.56
CA ALA A 11 -5.71 -26.43 -2.41
C ALA A 11 -5.77 -25.01 -1.84
N PHE A 12 -4.64 -24.54 -1.31
CA PHE A 12 -4.45 -23.13 -0.95
C PHE A 12 -3.90 -22.39 -2.17
N LEU A 13 -4.75 -22.20 -3.18
CA LEU A 13 -4.49 -21.25 -4.25
C LEU A 13 -4.85 -19.85 -3.75
N ILE A 14 -3.95 -19.23 -2.97
CA ILE A 14 -4.05 -17.80 -2.70
C ILE A 14 -3.61 -17.08 -3.97
N SER A 15 -4.58 -16.79 -4.84
CA SER A 15 -4.37 -15.80 -5.89
C SER A 15 -4.49 -14.43 -5.24
N THR A 16 -3.39 -13.91 -4.65
CA THR A 16 -3.32 -12.50 -4.30
C THR A 16 -3.24 -11.73 -5.61
N ALA A 17 -4.38 -11.30 -6.12
CA ALA A 17 -4.43 -10.31 -7.18
C ALA A 17 -3.51 -9.17 -6.76
N ALA A 18 -2.45 -8.92 -7.54
CA ALA A 18 -1.53 -7.82 -7.38
C ALA A 18 -2.20 -6.49 -7.77
N GLY A 19 -3.42 -6.28 -7.29
CA GLY A 19 -4.02 -4.96 -7.18
C GLY A 19 -3.34 -4.30 -6.00
N ALA A 20 -2.88 -3.07 -6.20
CA ALA A 20 -2.37 -2.23 -5.13
C ALA A 20 -3.28 -2.27 -3.91
N ALA A 21 -2.84 -2.93 -2.85
CA ALA A 21 -3.58 -3.01 -1.61
C ALA A 21 -3.33 -1.69 -0.88
N CYS A 22 -4.23 -0.73 -1.09
CA CYS A 22 -4.18 0.51 -0.36
C CYS A 22 -4.53 0.26 1.10
N LEU A 23 -3.62 0.66 1.98
CA LEU A 23 -3.68 0.41 3.41
C LEU A 23 -4.78 1.26 4.04
N SER A 24 -5.39 0.74 5.09
CA SER A 24 -6.19 1.53 6.02
C SER A 24 -5.31 2.55 6.75
N GLN A 25 -5.94 3.53 7.39
CA GLN A 25 -5.20 4.54 8.17
C GLN A 25 -4.37 3.92 9.30
N ALA A 26 -4.87 2.86 9.95
CA ALA A 26 -4.17 2.18 11.03
C ALA A 26 -2.93 1.43 10.52
N GLU A 27 -3.07 0.67 9.43
CA GLU A 27 -1.95 -0.05 8.82
C GLU A 27 -0.91 0.91 8.25
N ALA A 28 -1.33 2.03 7.64
CA ALA A 28 -0.41 3.04 7.15
C ALA A 28 0.42 3.67 8.28
N ARG A 29 -0.22 3.98 9.43
CA ARG A 29 0.50 4.45 10.61
C ARG A 29 1.47 3.40 11.15
N ALA A 30 1.07 2.13 11.16
CA ALA A 30 1.94 1.03 11.58
C ALA A 30 3.17 0.88 10.66
N ALA A 31 2.99 0.96 9.34
CA ALA A 31 4.08 0.90 8.36
C ALA A 31 5.05 2.09 8.48
N VAL A 32 4.54 3.29 8.79
CA VAL A 32 5.39 4.46 9.04
C VAL A 32 6.11 4.34 10.38
N ALA A 33 5.42 3.91 11.44
CA ALA A 33 6.00 3.74 12.77
C ALA A 33 7.05 2.62 12.81
N SER A 34 6.89 1.57 12.01
CA SER A 34 7.87 0.48 11.89
C SER A 34 9.07 0.83 11.01
N GLY A 35 9.08 2.01 10.37
CA GLY A 35 10.14 2.44 9.46
C GLY A 35 10.11 1.76 8.08
N GLN A 36 9.06 0.99 7.79
CA GLN A 36 8.88 0.36 6.48
C GLN A 36 8.44 1.35 5.39
N ALA A 37 7.78 2.45 5.79
CA ALA A 37 7.41 3.54 4.92
C ALA A 37 7.80 4.90 5.55
N ARG A 38 8.21 5.85 4.72
CA ARG A 38 8.45 7.24 5.09
C ARG A 38 7.12 7.95 5.31
N SER A 39 7.11 8.90 6.24
CA SER A 39 5.90 9.70 6.50
C SER A 39 5.51 10.56 5.29
N LEU A 40 4.21 10.80 5.11
CA LEU A 40 3.70 11.67 4.04
C LEU A 40 4.37 13.06 4.08
N ALA A 41 4.56 13.62 5.27
CA ALA A 41 5.21 14.92 5.46
C ALA A 41 6.66 14.95 4.94
N SER A 42 7.36 13.81 4.94
CA SER A 42 8.73 13.70 4.44
C SER A 42 8.81 13.64 2.91
N VAL A 43 7.72 13.24 2.24
CA VAL A 43 7.69 13.03 0.78
C VAL A 43 6.76 13.99 0.05
N GLN A 44 5.94 14.78 0.76
CA GLN A 44 4.97 15.71 0.19
C GLN A 44 5.58 16.75 -0.77
N GLY A 45 6.86 17.11 -0.61
CA GLY A 45 7.56 18.00 -1.53
C GLY A 45 7.64 17.45 -2.97
N GLN A 46 7.51 16.13 -3.14
CA GLN A 46 7.49 15.46 -4.45
C GLN A 46 6.11 15.54 -5.14
N ALA A 47 5.05 15.94 -4.42
CA ALA A 47 3.71 16.05 -4.99
C ALA A 47 3.61 17.16 -6.04
N GLY A 48 4.37 18.25 -5.89
CA GLY A 48 4.42 19.36 -6.84
C GLY A 48 3.09 20.09 -7.03
N GLY A 49 2.26 20.12 -5.97
CA GLY A 49 0.94 20.76 -5.93
C GLY A 49 0.25 20.51 -4.59
N GLU A 50 -0.99 20.95 -4.46
CA GLU A 50 -1.77 20.77 -3.23
C GLU A 50 -2.33 19.34 -3.14
N ILE A 51 -1.99 18.62 -2.06
CA ILE A 51 -2.47 17.26 -1.83
C ILE A 51 -3.88 17.32 -1.25
N VAL A 52 -4.89 16.90 -2.01
CA VAL A 52 -6.29 16.84 -1.56
C VAL A 52 -6.67 15.47 -0.98
N LYS A 53 -5.94 14.42 -1.36
CA LYS A 53 -6.08 13.07 -0.79
C LYS A 53 -4.74 12.36 -0.85
N ALA A 54 -4.41 11.61 0.20
CA ALA A 54 -3.24 10.75 0.24
C ALA A 54 -3.63 9.38 0.77
N GLN A 55 -3.14 8.32 0.12
CA GLN A 55 -3.32 6.96 0.56
C GLN A 55 -2.01 6.18 0.38
N LEU A 56 -1.57 5.51 1.43
CA LEU A 56 -0.41 4.62 1.35
C LEU A 56 -0.88 3.27 0.82
N CYS A 57 -0.20 2.72 -0.16
CA CYS A 57 -0.54 1.44 -0.77
C CYS A 57 0.70 0.55 -0.86
N LEU A 58 0.48 -0.77 -0.75
CA LEU A 58 1.50 -1.77 -1.01
C LEU A 58 1.33 -2.27 -2.45
N GLU A 59 2.27 -1.92 -3.31
CA GLU A 59 2.23 -2.22 -4.74
C GLU A 59 3.46 -3.02 -5.14
N GLY A 60 3.31 -4.27 -5.58
CA GLY A 60 4.46 -5.09 -5.96
C GLY A 60 5.52 -5.22 -4.85
N GLY A 61 5.08 -5.27 -3.59
CA GLY A 61 5.95 -5.41 -2.40
C GLY A 61 6.65 -4.13 -1.94
N ARG A 62 6.32 -2.96 -2.50
CA ARG A 62 6.90 -1.67 -2.12
C ARG A 62 5.80 -0.69 -1.68
N TYR A 63 6.13 0.15 -0.70
CA TYR A 63 5.20 1.15 -0.20
C TYR A 63 5.22 2.38 -1.12
N VAL A 64 4.03 2.81 -1.55
CA VAL A 64 3.87 3.99 -2.40
C VAL A 64 2.70 4.84 -1.93
N TYR A 65 2.82 6.15 -2.06
CA TYR A 65 1.70 7.06 -1.84
C TYR A 65 0.97 7.31 -3.14
N ARG A 66 -0.32 6.99 -3.17
CA ARG A 66 -1.26 7.45 -4.19
C ARG A 66 -1.87 8.77 -3.74
N LEU A 67 -1.46 9.85 -4.39
CA LEU A 67 -1.86 11.20 -4.08
C LEU A 67 -2.85 11.71 -5.12
N SER A 68 -3.95 12.30 -4.68
CA SER A 68 -4.73 13.21 -5.51
C SER A 68 -4.18 14.62 -5.27
N VAL A 69 -3.64 15.23 -6.32
CA VAL A 69 -2.97 16.52 -6.27
C VAL A 69 -3.70 17.51 -7.17
N LEU A 70 -4.09 18.65 -6.62
CA LEU A 70 -4.63 19.77 -7.36
C LEU A 70 -3.48 20.57 -7.99
N VAL A 71 -3.47 20.65 -9.32
CA VAL A 71 -2.49 21.40 -10.11
C VAL A 71 -3.25 22.19 -11.18
N ASN A 72 -3.09 23.51 -11.21
CA ASN A 72 -3.75 24.39 -12.19
C ASN A 72 -5.27 24.20 -12.25
N GLY A 73 -5.93 24.05 -11.10
CA GLY A 73 -7.38 23.84 -11.01
C GLY A 73 -7.87 22.44 -11.38
N LYS A 74 -6.96 21.50 -11.68
CA LYS A 74 -7.31 20.11 -12.01
C LYS A 74 -6.75 19.13 -10.99
N VAL A 75 -7.57 18.19 -10.53
CA VAL A 75 -7.11 17.08 -9.69
C VAL A 75 -6.46 16.02 -10.57
N THR A 76 -5.25 15.63 -10.21
CA THR A 76 -4.45 14.61 -10.90
C THR A 76 -3.99 13.56 -9.90
N THR A 77 -3.88 12.30 -10.33
CA THR A 77 -3.32 11.25 -9.47
C THR A 77 -1.82 11.16 -9.70
N LYS A 78 -1.04 11.24 -8.63
CA LYS A 78 0.40 11.00 -8.62
C LYS A 78 0.73 9.83 -7.72
N VAL A 79 1.71 9.03 -8.12
CA VAL A 79 2.24 7.92 -7.32
C VAL A 79 3.69 8.24 -7.01
N ILE A 80 4.04 8.26 -5.72
CA ILE A 80 5.40 8.51 -5.26
C ILE A 80 5.87 7.39 -4.33
N SER A 81 7.17 7.12 -4.32
CA SER A 81 7.76 6.12 -3.43
C SER A 81 7.66 6.55 -1.98
N ALA A 82 7.34 5.62 -1.08
CA ALA A 82 7.41 5.83 0.36
C ALA A 82 8.65 5.16 0.98
N ASN A 83 9.64 4.73 0.19
CA ASN A 83 10.90 4.16 0.69
C ASN A 83 11.99 5.23 0.89
#